data_AF-A0A2V8UPH6-F1
#
_entry.id   AF-A0A2V8UPH6-F1
#
_cell.length_a   1.000
_cell.length_b   1.000
_cell.length_c   1.000
_cell.angle_alpha   90.00
_cell.angle_beta   90.00
_cell.angle_gamma   90.00
#
_symmetry.space_group_name_H-M   'P 1'
#
loop_
_entity.id
_entity.type
_entity.pdbx_description
1 polymer ?
#
loop_
_entity_poly.entity_id
_entity_poly.type
_entity_poly.pdbx_seq_one_letter_code
_entity_poly.pdbx_strand_id
1 'polypeptide(L)'
;MIRCVTTLLLGAGVLVAQTARTPPGDLPRQAKTPEEFDLYLDFNEAHDAAVKHRAALNFEQSYPQSELLVYVYQSELEYARARNLNSDVVSVGEKALALAPDNIPVLLALAEVMPNGTVGSRSLDRSEVYARRALDLSESRHVSPQLTLDDCDKLRRKIRSRAYAALGLVAMKRGAVPLATQEFERAVAENPETDGVQLYRLAKLYLTSGRRANAAALFEKAIEAGPPEISSLAAVELSRER
;
A
#
# COMPACT_ATOMS: atom_id res chain seq x y z
N MET A 1 -0.19 -69.55 23.21
CA MET A 1 -1.10 -68.86 22.29
C MET A 1 -1.97 -67.91 23.11
N ILE A 2 -1.93 -66.62 22.82
CA ILE A 2 -3.03 -65.62 22.81
C ILE A 2 -2.33 -64.26 22.63
N ARG A 3 -2.79 -63.54 21.60
CA ARG A 3 -2.12 -62.43 20.92
C ARG A 3 -2.31 -61.09 21.65
N CYS A 4 -1.25 -60.30 21.72
CA CYS A 4 -1.31 -58.85 21.93
C CYS A 4 -2.14 -58.21 20.80
N VAL A 5 -3.17 -57.45 21.17
CA VAL A 5 -3.86 -56.52 20.28
C VAL A 5 -3.37 -55.13 20.66
N THR A 6 -2.41 -54.62 19.88
CA THR A 6 -1.99 -53.23 19.89
C THR A 6 -2.99 -52.45 19.05
N THR A 7 -3.94 -51.78 19.69
CA THR A 7 -4.85 -50.87 19.00
C THR A 7 -4.10 -49.58 18.70
N LEU A 8 -3.67 -49.45 17.44
CA LEU A 8 -3.07 -48.23 16.90
C LEU A 8 -4.20 -47.20 16.71
N LEU A 9 -4.34 -46.25 17.64
CA LEU A 9 -5.13 -45.04 17.40
C LEU A 9 -4.35 -44.16 16.41
N LEU A 10 -4.78 -44.14 15.15
CA LEU A 10 -4.38 -43.13 14.17
C LEU A 10 -4.89 -41.77 14.66
N GLY A 11 -3.96 -40.98 15.21
CA GLY A 11 -4.22 -39.61 15.60
C GLY A 11 -4.57 -38.76 14.39
N ALA A 12 -5.73 -38.10 14.44
CA ALA A 12 -6.02 -36.96 13.59
C ALA A 12 -4.99 -35.87 13.93
N GLY A 13 -4.06 -35.62 13.00
CA GLY A 13 -3.10 -34.54 13.10
C GLY A 13 -3.82 -33.21 13.00
N VAL A 14 -4.17 -32.63 14.14
CA VAL A 14 -4.52 -31.20 14.23
C VAL A 14 -3.21 -30.45 14.04
N LEU A 15 -3.00 -29.95 12.82
CA LEU A 15 -1.94 -28.97 12.57
C LEU A 15 -2.35 -27.70 13.33
N VAL A 16 -1.68 -27.44 14.45
CA VAL A 16 -1.86 -26.21 15.21
C VAL A 16 -1.28 -25.07 14.37
N ALA A 17 -2.12 -24.46 13.54
CA ALA A 17 -1.85 -23.14 13.00
C ALA A 17 -1.72 -22.19 14.21
N GLN A 18 -0.61 -21.48 14.29
CA GLN A 18 -0.38 -20.46 15.30
C GLN A 18 -1.51 -19.43 15.22
N THR A 19 -2.45 -19.51 16.16
CA THR A 19 -3.56 -18.57 16.29
C THR A 19 -3.02 -17.28 16.87
N ALA A 20 -2.61 -16.36 16.00
CA ALA A 20 -2.71 -14.95 16.34
C ALA A 20 -4.18 -14.70 16.68
N ARG A 21 -4.47 -14.41 17.96
CA ARG A 21 -5.83 -14.20 18.46
C ARG A 21 -6.47 -13.05 17.68
N THR A 22 -7.40 -13.39 16.80
CA THR A 22 -8.29 -12.42 16.14
C THR A 22 -9.14 -11.75 17.22
N PRO A 23 -9.29 -10.40 17.20
CA PRO A 23 -10.21 -9.72 18.11
C PRO A 23 -11.63 -10.30 17.99
N PRO A 24 -12.41 -10.31 19.08
CA PRO A 24 -13.75 -10.91 19.09
C PRO A 24 -14.67 -10.17 18.12
N GLY A 25 -15.05 -10.83 17.03
CA GLY A 25 -15.96 -10.30 16.00
C GLY A 25 -15.68 -10.82 14.58
N ASP A 26 -14.42 -11.09 14.25
CA ASP A 26 -14.03 -11.58 12.93
C ASP A 26 -13.50 -13.01 13.02
N LEU A 27 -14.27 -13.97 12.50
CA LEU A 27 -13.73 -15.30 12.22
C LEU A 27 -12.55 -15.14 11.24
N PRO A 28 -11.44 -15.88 11.44
CA PRO A 28 -10.33 -15.83 10.49
C PRO A 28 -10.83 -16.25 9.10
N ARG A 29 -10.54 -15.42 8.09
CA ARG A 29 -10.92 -15.64 6.69
C ARG A 29 -10.46 -17.02 6.22
N GLN A 30 -11.36 -17.82 5.65
CA GLN A 30 -11.10 -19.21 5.32
C GLN A 30 -11.67 -19.61 3.95
N ALA A 31 -11.03 -20.61 3.33
CA ALA A 31 -11.63 -21.33 2.22
C ALA A 31 -12.86 -22.11 2.70
N LYS A 32 -13.88 -22.19 1.86
CA LYS A 32 -15.14 -22.91 2.12
C LYS A 32 -15.08 -24.35 1.63
N THR A 33 -14.21 -24.67 0.67
CA THR A 33 -14.01 -26.03 0.16
C THR A 33 -12.52 -26.39 0.04
N PRO A 34 -12.17 -27.68 0.02
CA PRO A 34 -10.79 -28.13 -0.26
C PRO A 34 -10.27 -27.61 -1.60
N GLU A 35 -11.10 -27.63 -2.65
CA GLU A 35 -10.71 -27.19 -3.99
C GLU A 35 -10.43 -25.68 -4.05
N GLU A 36 -11.14 -24.90 -3.23
CA GLU A 36 -10.84 -23.47 -3.04
C GLU A 36 -9.50 -23.29 -2.36
N PHE A 37 -9.24 -24.07 -1.32
CA PHE A 37 -7.98 -24.01 -0.61
C PHE A 37 -6.80 -24.41 -1.50
N ASP A 38 -6.92 -25.47 -2.29
CA ASP A 38 -5.89 -25.93 -3.21
C ASP A 38 -5.56 -24.86 -4.27
N LEU A 39 -6.58 -24.24 -4.89
CA LEU A 39 -6.35 -23.15 -5.84
C LEU A 39 -5.75 -21.90 -5.19
N TYR A 40 -6.08 -21.64 -3.92
CA TYR A 40 -5.43 -20.57 -3.17
C TYR A 40 -3.97 -20.89 -2.89
N LEU A 41 -3.63 -22.14 -2.55
CA LEU A 41 -2.25 -22.57 -2.35
C LEU A 41 -1.43 -22.43 -3.63
N ASP A 42 -1.97 -22.86 -4.77
CA ASP A 42 -1.31 -22.70 -6.08
C ASP A 42 -0.98 -21.22 -6.37
N PHE A 43 -1.92 -20.31 -6.06
CA PHE A 43 -1.67 -18.86 -6.16
C PHE A 43 -0.61 -18.38 -5.15
N ASN A 44 -0.73 -18.79 -3.89
CA ASN A 44 0.11 -18.29 -2.81
C ASN A 44 1.58 -18.72 -2.99
N GLU A 45 1.80 -19.96 -3.44
CA GLU A 45 3.10 -20.58 -3.66
C GLU A 45 3.74 -20.20 -5.00
N ALA A 46 3.01 -19.55 -5.91
CA ALA A 46 3.59 -19.02 -7.14
C ALA A 46 4.60 -17.90 -6.85
N HIS A 47 5.84 -18.09 -7.32
CA HIS A 47 6.93 -17.12 -7.15
C HIS A 47 7.12 -16.23 -8.39
N ASP A 48 6.95 -16.78 -9.59
CA ASP A 48 7.01 -15.98 -10.82
C ASP A 48 5.80 -15.05 -10.91
N ALA A 49 6.05 -13.77 -11.19
CA ALA A 49 5.01 -12.74 -11.17
C ALA A 49 3.91 -12.98 -12.21
N ALA A 50 4.24 -13.50 -13.40
CA ALA A 50 3.24 -13.76 -14.44
C ALA A 50 2.43 -15.02 -14.13
N VAL A 51 3.08 -16.06 -13.58
CA VAL A 51 2.40 -17.27 -13.10
C VAL A 51 1.45 -16.93 -11.95
N LYS A 52 1.91 -16.15 -10.96
CA LYS A 52 1.10 -15.72 -9.82
C LYS A 52 -0.10 -14.89 -10.25
N HIS A 53 0.09 -13.95 -11.17
CA HIS A 53 -0.99 -13.16 -11.75
C HIS A 53 -2.05 -14.04 -12.43
N ARG A 54 -1.63 -15.01 -13.26
CA ARG A 54 -2.57 -15.96 -13.88
C ARG A 54 -3.30 -16.82 -12.86
N ALA A 55 -2.63 -17.27 -11.81
CA ALA A 55 -3.26 -18.02 -10.72
C ALA A 55 -4.27 -17.17 -9.95
N ALA A 56 -3.98 -15.89 -9.70
CA ALA A 56 -4.89 -14.93 -9.10
C ALA A 56 -6.18 -14.75 -9.92
N LEU A 57 -6.04 -14.56 -11.23
CA LEU A 57 -7.19 -14.45 -12.14
C LEU A 57 -8.04 -15.73 -12.15
N ASN A 58 -7.38 -16.90 -12.18
CA ASN A 58 -8.07 -18.19 -12.13
C ASN A 58 -8.82 -18.39 -10.80
N PHE A 59 -8.20 -17.98 -9.69
CA PHE A 59 -8.83 -18.03 -8.37
C PHE A 59 -10.07 -17.14 -8.31
N GLU A 60 -9.97 -15.87 -8.74
CA GLU A 60 -11.11 -14.95 -8.75
C GLU A 60 -12.25 -15.46 -9.62
N GLN A 61 -11.94 -16.02 -10.79
CA GLN A 61 -12.93 -16.59 -11.69
C GLN A 61 -13.65 -17.80 -11.07
N SER A 62 -12.90 -18.65 -10.36
CA SER A 62 -13.43 -19.90 -9.76
C SER A 62 -14.20 -19.63 -8.47
N TYR A 63 -13.75 -18.66 -7.67
CA TYR A 63 -14.32 -18.34 -6.35
C TYR A 63 -14.54 -16.84 -6.15
N PRO A 64 -15.45 -16.20 -6.91
CA PRO A 64 -15.69 -14.75 -6.85
C PRO A 64 -16.30 -14.25 -5.52
N GLN A 65 -16.68 -15.17 -4.63
CA GLN A 65 -17.22 -14.88 -3.29
C GLN A 65 -16.32 -15.43 -2.16
N SER A 66 -15.08 -15.79 -2.49
CA SER A 66 -14.12 -16.26 -1.51
C SER A 66 -13.71 -15.15 -0.55
N GLU A 67 -13.59 -15.49 0.73
CA GLU A 67 -13.03 -14.60 1.74
C GLU A 67 -11.53 -14.36 1.53
N LEU A 68 -10.85 -15.27 0.81
CA LEU A 68 -9.42 -15.21 0.53
C LEU A 68 -9.07 -14.23 -0.59
N LEU A 69 -10.07 -13.73 -1.32
CA LEU A 69 -9.88 -12.69 -2.35
C LEU A 69 -9.19 -11.44 -1.81
N VAL A 70 -9.29 -11.16 -0.50
CA VAL A 70 -8.55 -10.04 0.11
C VAL A 70 -7.04 -10.14 -0.12
N TYR A 71 -6.47 -11.34 -0.06
CA TYR A 71 -5.03 -11.56 -0.25
C TYR A 71 -4.66 -11.59 -1.74
N VAL A 72 -5.57 -12.14 -2.56
CA VAL A 72 -5.42 -12.15 -4.02
C VAL A 72 -5.38 -10.73 -4.56
N TYR A 73 -6.33 -9.88 -4.17
CA TYR A 73 -6.37 -8.49 -4.61
C TYR A 73 -5.20 -7.66 -4.07
N GLN A 74 -4.69 -7.94 -2.87
CA GLN A 74 -3.45 -7.29 -2.41
C GLN A 74 -2.25 -7.67 -3.29
N SER A 75 -2.10 -8.94 -3.66
CA SER A 75 -1.04 -9.37 -4.58
C SER A 75 -1.18 -8.74 -5.96
N GLU A 76 -2.40 -8.69 -6.49
CA GLU A 76 -2.70 -8.08 -7.78
C GLU A 76 -2.48 -6.56 -7.78
N LEU A 77 -2.77 -5.89 -6.67
CA LEU A 77 -2.47 -4.48 -6.47
C LEU A 77 -0.96 -4.25 -6.60
N GLU A 78 -0.14 -5.04 -5.91
CA GLU A 78 1.33 -4.92 -6.00
C GLU A 78 1.86 -5.28 -7.39
N TYR A 79 1.28 -6.29 -8.05
CA TYR A 79 1.59 -6.64 -9.43
C TYR A 79 1.35 -5.45 -10.38
N ALA A 80 0.21 -4.78 -10.25
CA ALA A 80 -0.15 -3.60 -11.04
C ALA A 80 0.74 -2.39 -10.73
N ARG A 81 1.04 -2.13 -9.45
CA ARG A 81 1.93 -1.03 -9.03
C ARG A 81 3.34 -1.19 -9.58
N ALA A 82 3.92 -2.39 -9.51
CA ALA A 82 5.26 -2.65 -10.02
C ALA A 82 5.41 -2.41 -11.53
N ARG A 83 4.29 -2.41 -12.26
CA ARG A 83 4.22 -2.20 -13.72
C ARG A 83 3.63 -0.84 -14.11
N ASN A 84 3.35 0.03 -13.13
CA ASN A 84 2.70 1.33 -13.33
C ASN A 84 1.35 1.23 -14.05
N LEU A 85 0.60 0.14 -13.86
CA LEU A 85 -0.72 -0.10 -14.43
C LEU A 85 -1.80 0.62 -13.58
N ASN A 86 -1.82 1.95 -13.66
CA ASN A 86 -2.64 2.79 -12.77
C ASN A 86 -4.14 2.48 -12.80
N SER A 87 -4.72 2.10 -13.95
CA SER A 87 -6.12 1.67 -14.04
C SER A 87 -6.40 0.44 -13.21
N ASP A 88 -5.46 -0.51 -13.22
CA ASP A 88 -5.60 -1.80 -12.58
C ASP A 88 -5.38 -1.66 -11.08
N VAL A 89 -4.45 -0.78 -10.67
CA VAL A 89 -4.30 -0.37 -9.26
C VAL A 89 -5.63 0.13 -8.69
N VAL A 90 -6.35 0.99 -9.44
CA VAL A 90 -7.64 1.52 -9.00
C VAL A 90 -8.70 0.41 -8.95
N SER A 91 -8.86 -0.35 -10.03
CA SER A 91 -9.88 -1.40 -10.13
C SER A 91 -9.70 -2.48 -9.06
N VAL A 92 -8.49 -3.03 -8.92
CA VAL A 92 -8.18 -4.07 -7.93
C VAL A 92 -8.23 -3.53 -6.51
N GLY A 93 -7.70 -2.32 -6.29
CA GLY A 93 -7.72 -1.69 -4.96
C GLY A 93 -9.14 -1.44 -4.46
N GLU A 94 -10.07 -1.02 -5.32
CA GLU A 94 -11.49 -0.86 -4.96
C GLU A 94 -12.14 -2.20 -4.56
N LYS A 95 -11.84 -3.28 -5.29
CA LYS A 95 -12.28 -4.64 -4.90
C LYS A 95 -11.68 -5.06 -3.55
N ALA A 96 -10.41 -4.78 -3.31
CA ALA A 96 -9.76 -5.07 -2.03
C ALA A 96 -10.41 -4.29 -0.87
N LEU A 97 -10.71 -3.01 -1.04
CA LEU A 97 -11.38 -2.20 -0.01
C LEU A 97 -12.82 -2.63 0.25
N ALA A 98 -13.53 -3.19 -0.73
CA ALA A 98 -14.85 -3.76 -0.51
C ALA A 98 -14.82 -4.94 0.48
N LEU A 99 -13.70 -5.69 0.55
CA LEU A 99 -13.50 -6.81 1.48
C LEU A 99 -12.79 -6.41 2.77
N ALA A 100 -11.94 -5.39 2.72
CA ALA A 100 -11.18 -4.88 3.85
C ALA A 100 -11.08 -3.34 3.78
N PRO A 101 -12.10 -2.61 4.26
CA PRO A 101 -12.19 -1.15 4.12
C PRO A 101 -11.05 -0.37 4.77
N ASP A 102 -10.46 -0.93 5.82
CA ASP A 102 -9.37 -0.31 6.60
C ASP A 102 -7.99 -0.84 6.24
N ASN A 103 -7.84 -1.43 5.05
CA ASN A 103 -6.53 -1.88 4.58
C ASN A 103 -5.63 -0.69 4.23
N ILE A 104 -4.77 -0.29 5.18
CA ILE A 104 -3.90 0.88 5.06
C ILE A 104 -3.02 0.86 3.78
N PRO A 105 -2.32 -0.25 3.44
CA PRO A 105 -1.55 -0.32 2.20
C PRO A 105 -2.38 0.00 0.94
N VAL A 106 -3.59 -0.57 0.83
CA VAL A 106 -4.48 -0.35 -0.31
C VAL A 106 -5.00 1.10 -0.34
N LEU A 107 -5.44 1.64 0.81
CA LEU A 107 -5.88 3.03 0.93
C LEU A 107 -4.81 4.01 0.43
N LEU A 108 -3.56 3.82 0.87
CA LEU A 108 -2.44 4.66 0.44
C LEU A 108 -2.14 4.50 -1.05
N ALA A 109 -2.14 3.27 -1.58
CA ALA A 109 -1.90 3.05 -3.01
C ALA A 109 -2.94 3.75 -3.90
N LEU A 110 -4.22 3.65 -3.55
CA LEU A 110 -5.29 4.35 -4.25
C LEU A 110 -5.14 5.87 -4.11
N ALA A 111 -4.89 6.36 -2.90
CA ALA A 111 -4.70 7.78 -2.65
C ALA A 111 -3.54 8.38 -3.47
N GLU A 112 -2.46 7.64 -3.68
CA GLU A 112 -1.28 8.07 -4.45
C GLU A 112 -1.52 8.06 -5.98
N VAL A 113 -2.31 7.10 -6.48
CA VAL A 113 -2.50 6.89 -7.94
C VAL A 113 -3.67 7.70 -8.51
N MET A 114 -4.80 7.72 -7.79
CA MET A 114 -6.04 8.35 -8.26
C MET A 114 -5.93 9.83 -8.68
N PRO A 115 -5.10 10.68 -8.04
CA PRO A 115 -4.92 12.07 -8.46
C PRO A 115 -4.30 12.24 -9.85
N ASN A 116 -3.59 11.24 -10.34
CA ASN A 116 -2.95 11.26 -11.66
C ASN A 116 -3.76 10.51 -12.73
N GLY A 117 -4.89 9.89 -12.36
CA GLY A 117 -5.79 9.22 -13.28
C GLY A 117 -6.58 10.18 -14.17
N THR A 118 -7.20 9.64 -15.22
CA THR A 118 -8.04 10.39 -16.18
C THR A 118 -9.43 10.74 -15.63
N VAL A 119 -9.76 10.23 -14.44
CA VAL A 119 -11.07 10.42 -13.80
C VAL A 119 -11.02 11.74 -13.02
N GLY A 120 -11.91 12.69 -13.34
CA GLY A 120 -11.91 14.08 -12.85
C GLY A 120 -12.10 14.29 -11.34
N SER A 121 -12.84 15.33 -10.92
CA SER A 121 -12.95 15.76 -9.51
C SER A 121 -13.29 14.65 -8.51
N ARG A 122 -14.17 13.71 -8.89
CA ARG A 122 -14.55 12.55 -8.06
C ARG A 122 -13.37 11.64 -7.70
N SER A 123 -12.33 11.58 -8.53
CA SER A 123 -11.10 10.83 -8.22
C SER A 123 -10.28 11.49 -7.12
N LEU A 124 -10.22 12.84 -7.15
CA LEU A 124 -9.53 13.64 -6.14
C LEU A 124 -10.22 13.55 -4.78
N ASP A 125 -11.56 13.60 -4.76
CA ASP A 125 -12.33 13.51 -3.52
C ASP A 125 -12.15 12.14 -2.86
N ARG A 126 -12.17 11.05 -3.64
CA ARG A 126 -11.91 9.69 -3.11
C ARG A 126 -10.47 9.51 -2.63
N SER A 127 -9.48 10.03 -3.37
CA SER A 127 -8.08 10.02 -2.94
C SER A 127 -7.90 10.72 -1.60
N GLU A 128 -8.53 11.89 -1.42
CA GLU A 128 -8.51 12.60 -0.14
C GLU A 128 -9.13 11.77 0.99
N VAL A 129 -10.30 11.17 0.75
CA VAL A 129 -10.97 10.30 1.73
C VAL A 129 -10.05 9.14 2.15
N TYR A 130 -9.41 8.46 1.19
CA TYR A 130 -8.52 7.34 1.50
C TYR A 130 -7.26 7.78 2.24
N ALA A 131 -6.65 8.91 1.87
CA ALA A 131 -5.49 9.45 2.57
C ALA A 131 -5.84 9.82 4.02
N ARG A 132 -6.98 10.48 4.25
CA ARG A 132 -7.46 10.82 5.60
C ARG A 132 -7.74 9.57 6.43
N ARG A 133 -8.36 8.56 5.84
CA ARG A 133 -8.60 7.29 6.55
C ARG A 133 -7.29 6.61 6.95
N ALA A 134 -6.27 6.64 6.10
CA ALA A 134 -4.94 6.12 6.44
C ALA A 134 -4.27 6.90 7.59
N LEU A 135 -4.45 8.23 7.65
CA LEU A 135 -3.99 9.04 8.79
C LEU A 135 -4.66 8.61 10.09
N ASP A 136 -5.99 8.52 10.10
CA ASP A 136 -6.76 8.13 11.29
C ASP A 136 -6.33 6.74 11.80
N LEU A 137 -6.15 5.79 10.87
CA LEU A 137 -5.73 4.43 11.20
C LEU A 137 -4.28 4.37 11.73
N SER A 138 -3.42 5.31 11.32
CA SER A 138 -2.03 5.40 11.81
C SER A 138 -1.94 5.74 13.30
N GLU A 139 -2.95 6.42 13.84
CA GLU A 139 -3.02 6.79 15.26
C GLU A 139 -3.65 5.69 16.13
N SER A 140 -4.20 4.65 15.49
CA SER A 140 -4.83 3.55 16.21
C SER A 140 -3.81 2.72 17.01
N ARG A 141 -4.28 2.16 18.13
CA ARG A 141 -3.45 1.33 19.02
C ARG A 141 -3.02 0.00 18.39
N HIS A 142 -3.64 -0.41 17.29
CA HIS A 142 -3.56 -1.76 16.72
C HIS A 142 -2.77 -1.84 15.40
N VAL A 143 -1.99 -0.82 15.04
CA VAL A 143 -1.24 -0.78 13.76
C VAL A 143 -0.42 -2.05 13.51
N SER A 144 0.19 -2.64 14.55
CA SER A 144 0.58 -4.06 14.57
C SER A 144 0.97 -4.51 15.99
N PRO A 145 0.35 -5.55 16.56
CA PRO A 145 0.68 -6.05 17.90
C PRO A 145 2.01 -6.83 17.97
N GLN A 146 2.66 -7.08 16.82
CA GLN A 146 3.87 -7.93 16.72
C GLN A 146 5.17 -7.12 16.63
N LEU A 147 5.08 -5.80 16.47
CA LEU A 147 6.23 -4.92 16.32
C LEU A 147 6.70 -4.39 17.68
N THR A 148 7.99 -4.04 17.76
CA THR A 148 8.51 -3.25 18.87
C THR A 148 7.85 -1.86 18.90
N LEU A 149 7.92 -1.14 20.01
CA LEU A 149 7.39 0.23 20.09
C LEU A 149 8.05 1.16 19.06
N ASP A 150 9.37 1.07 18.90
CA ASP A 150 10.13 1.86 17.92
C ASP A 150 9.74 1.54 16.48
N ASP A 151 9.54 0.26 16.16
CA ASP A 151 9.12 -0.17 14.82
C ASP A 151 7.66 0.21 14.54
N CYS A 152 6.79 0.15 15.55
CA CYS A 152 5.44 0.71 15.45
C CYS A 152 5.50 2.21 15.13
N ASP A 153 6.32 2.97 15.85
CA ASP A 153 6.39 4.42 15.66
C ASP A 153 6.97 4.79 14.30
N LYS A 154 7.99 4.07 13.82
CA LYS A 154 8.50 4.21 12.44
C LYS A 154 7.41 3.90 11.41
N LEU A 155 6.64 2.83 11.60
CA LEU A 155 5.55 2.46 10.69
C LEU A 155 4.46 3.53 10.67
N ARG A 156 4.03 4.03 11.83
CA ARG A 156 3.04 5.11 11.94
C ARG A 156 3.50 6.38 11.23
N ARG A 157 4.75 6.78 11.48
CA ARG A 157 5.42 7.90 10.80
C ARG A 157 5.43 7.72 9.28
N LYS A 158 5.77 6.53 8.79
CA LYS A 158 5.75 6.20 7.35
C LYS A 158 4.34 6.26 6.75
N ILE A 159 3.32 5.78 7.47
CA ILE A 159 1.91 5.90 7.04
C ILE A 159 1.51 7.37 6.94
N ARG A 160 1.80 8.18 7.98
CA ARG A 160 1.49 9.61 7.98
C ARG A 160 2.19 10.35 6.85
N SER A 161 3.50 10.10 6.66
CA SER A 161 4.27 10.67 5.57
C SER A 161 3.60 10.44 4.21
N ARG A 162 3.27 9.18 3.90
CA ARG A 162 2.63 8.81 2.63
C ARG A 162 1.24 9.43 2.47
N ALA A 163 0.44 9.44 3.53
CA ALA A 163 -0.89 10.03 3.48
C ALA A 163 -0.84 11.55 3.27
N TYR A 164 0.05 12.26 3.95
CA TYR A 164 0.29 13.69 3.72
C TYR A 164 0.78 13.96 2.28
N ALA A 165 1.67 13.12 1.74
CA ALA A 165 2.10 13.24 0.35
C ALA A 165 0.94 13.07 -0.64
N ALA A 166 0.01 12.14 -0.37
CA ALA A 166 -1.19 11.95 -1.18
C ALA A 166 -2.15 13.16 -1.10
N LEU A 167 -2.36 13.73 0.10
CA LEU A 167 -3.12 14.98 0.27
C LEU A 167 -2.46 16.15 -0.47
N GLY A 168 -1.14 16.23 -0.43
CA GLY A 168 -0.36 17.20 -1.21
C GLY A 168 -0.60 17.05 -2.72
N LEU A 169 -0.62 15.83 -3.24
CA LEU A 169 -0.96 15.57 -4.65
C LEU A 169 -2.38 16.02 -5.00
N VAL A 170 -3.36 15.71 -4.16
CA VAL A 170 -4.75 16.17 -4.36
C VAL A 170 -4.80 17.70 -4.41
N ALA A 171 -4.16 18.37 -3.46
CA ALA A 171 -4.10 19.83 -3.41
C ALA A 171 -3.41 20.42 -4.65
N MET A 172 -2.32 19.82 -5.14
CA MET A 172 -1.67 20.21 -6.39
C MET A 172 -2.63 20.14 -7.58
N LYS A 173 -3.37 19.03 -7.71
CA LYS A 173 -4.33 18.82 -8.81
C LYS A 173 -5.50 19.78 -8.75
N ARG A 174 -5.86 20.26 -7.55
CA ARG A 174 -6.86 21.32 -7.35
C ARG A 174 -6.29 22.74 -7.52
N GLY A 175 -4.99 22.89 -7.79
CA GLY A 175 -4.34 24.20 -7.91
C GLY A 175 -4.10 24.92 -6.58
N ALA A 176 -4.33 24.25 -5.44
CA ALA A 176 -4.14 24.80 -4.11
C ALA A 176 -2.67 24.71 -3.68
N VAL A 177 -1.79 25.45 -4.36
CA VAL A 177 -0.32 25.42 -4.16
C VAL A 177 0.10 25.63 -2.69
N PRO A 178 -0.48 26.58 -1.92
CA PRO A 178 -0.11 26.75 -0.51
C PRO A 178 -0.41 25.52 0.34
N LEU A 179 -1.60 24.92 0.15
CA LEU A 179 -1.99 23.71 0.87
C LEU A 179 -1.12 22.52 0.47
N ALA A 180 -0.87 22.34 -0.83
CA ALA A 180 0.03 21.31 -1.33
C ALA A 180 1.42 21.41 -0.70
N THR A 181 1.96 22.63 -0.62
CA THR A 181 3.26 22.88 0.02
C THR A 181 3.25 22.44 1.48
N GLN A 182 2.23 22.84 2.25
CA GLN A 182 2.09 22.45 3.66
C GLN A 182 2.02 20.93 3.84
N GLU A 183 1.22 20.23 3.03
CA GLU A 183 1.09 18.78 3.17
C GLU A 183 2.37 18.04 2.76
N PHE A 184 3.10 18.48 1.73
CA PHE A 184 4.41 17.90 1.41
C PHE A 184 5.48 18.23 2.46
N GLU A 185 5.47 19.40 3.09
CA GLU A 185 6.34 19.72 4.22
C GLU A 185 6.11 18.74 5.38
N ARG A 186 4.83 18.46 5.72
CA ARG A 186 4.48 17.42 6.71
C ARG A 186 4.92 16.03 6.28
N ALA A 187 4.73 15.68 5.02
CA ALA A 187 5.12 14.38 4.48
C ALA A 187 6.62 14.10 4.68
N VAL A 188 7.46 15.08 4.33
CA VAL A 188 8.92 14.99 4.49
C VAL A 188 9.32 14.98 5.97
N ALA A 189 8.65 15.76 6.82
CA ALA A 189 8.95 15.82 8.26
C ALA A 189 8.62 14.51 9.00
N GLU A 190 7.55 13.82 8.59
CA GLU A 190 7.15 12.55 9.20
C GLU A 190 7.95 11.36 8.67
N ASN A 191 8.59 11.46 7.50
CA ASN A 191 9.24 10.31 6.89
C ASN A 191 10.48 9.88 7.68
N PRO A 192 10.54 8.65 8.23
CA PRO A 192 11.75 8.16 8.89
C PRO A 192 12.89 7.91 7.89
N GLU A 193 12.59 7.87 6.59
CA GLU A 193 13.53 7.64 5.50
C GLU A 193 13.52 8.84 4.53
N THR A 194 14.65 9.12 3.89
CA THR A 194 14.69 10.17 2.86
C THR A 194 14.01 9.66 1.58
N ASP A 195 12.92 10.32 1.16
CA ASP A 195 12.19 9.98 -0.07
C ASP A 195 12.42 11.05 -1.14
N GLY A 196 13.23 10.72 -2.16
CA GLY A 196 13.55 11.64 -3.24
C GLY A 196 12.35 12.09 -4.07
N VAL A 197 11.28 11.29 -4.17
CA VAL A 197 10.06 11.66 -4.91
C VAL A 197 9.31 12.75 -4.16
N GLN A 198 9.17 12.63 -2.84
CA GLN A 198 8.55 13.66 -2.00
C GLN A 198 9.36 14.96 -2.02
N LEU A 199 10.70 14.85 -1.90
CA LEU A 199 11.60 16.00 -1.96
C LEU A 199 11.50 16.74 -3.29
N TYR A 200 11.50 16.01 -4.41
CA TYR A 200 11.34 16.59 -5.74
C TYR A 200 10.02 17.35 -5.88
N ARG A 201 8.90 16.76 -5.43
CA ARG A 201 7.58 17.40 -5.50
C ARG A 201 7.50 18.65 -4.63
N LEU A 202 8.06 18.62 -3.41
CA LEU A 202 8.14 19.79 -2.55
C LEU A 202 9.03 20.89 -3.16
N ALA A 203 10.17 20.51 -3.77
CA ALA A 203 11.05 21.44 -4.48
C ALA A 203 10.31 22.16 -5.62
N LYS A 204 9.52 21.44 -6.42
CA LYS A 204 8.68 22.02 -7.48
C LYS A 204 7.67 23.04 -6.91
N LEU A 205 7.05 22.74 -5.78
CA LEU A 205 6.10 23.65 -5.11
C LEU A 205 6.78 24.91 -4.57
N TYR A 206 7.97 24.76 -3.99
CA TYR A 206 8.80 25.89 -3.57
C TYR A 206 9.19 26.77 -4.75
N LEU A 207 9.55 26.15 -5.88
CA LEU A 207 9.88 26.88 -7.10
C LEU A 207 8.67 27.67 -7.62
N THR A 208 7.48 27.07 -7.69
CA THR A 208 6.24 27.76 -8.05
C THR A 208 5.92 28.94 -7.11
N SER A 209 6.34 28.84 -5.85
CA SER A 209 6.14 29.88 -4.82
C SER A 209 7.30 30.89 -4.73
N GLY A 210 8.27 30.86 -5.66
CA GLY A 210 9.42 31.77 -5.69
C GLY A 210 10.52 31.49 -4.65
N ARG A 211 10.40 30.41 -3.87
CA ARG A 211 11.38 29.97 -2.84
C ARG A 211 12.57 29.23 -3.48
N ARG A 212 13.23 29.86 -4.45
CA ARG A 212 14.28 29.25 -5.31
C ARG A 212 15.41 28.57 -4.53
N ALA A 213 16.00 29.25 -3.55
CA ALA A 213 17.09 28.68 -2.76
C ALA A 213 16.67 27.40 -1.99
N ASN A 214 15.44 27.39 -1.44
CA ASN A 214 14.90 26.21 -0.78
C ASN A 214 14.61 25.08 -1.78
N ALA A 215 14.11 25.42 -2.97
CA ALA A 215 13.87 24.44 -4.04
C ALA A 215 15.18 23.78 -4.49
N ALA A 216 16.24 24.57 -4.71
CA ALA A 216 17.55 24.08 -5.11
C ALA A 216 18.12 23.04 -4.11
N ALA A 217 18.09 23.37 -2.81
CA ALA A 217 18.55 22.46 -1.76
C ALA A 217 17.73 21.15 -1.69
N LEU A 218 16.43 21.21 -1.98
CA LEU A 218 15.59 20.01 -2.05
C LEU A 218 15.83 19.20 -3.32
N PHE A 219 16.10 19.83 -4.46
CA PHE A 219 16.48 19.13 -5.69
C PHE A 219 17.79 18.38 -5.51
N GLU A 220 18.80 18.96 -4.85
CA GLU A 220 20.06 18.26 -4.53
C GLU A 220 19.80 16.98 -3.74
N LYS A 221 19.00 17.06 -2.68
CA LYS A 221 18.62 15.87 -1.89
C LYS A 221 17.80 14.87 -2.71
N ALA A 222 16.94 15.34 -3.61
CA ALA A 222 16.16 14.47 -4.49
C ALA A 222 17.04 13.74 -5.53
N ILE A 223 18.15 14.35 -5.97
CA ILE A 223 19.15 13.69 -6.84
C ILE A 223 19.79 12.52 -6.11
N GLU A 224 20.15 12.71 -4.84
CA GLU A 224 20.83 11.70 -4.02
C GLU A 224 19.91 10.55 -3.59
N ALA A 225 18.65 10.85 -3.23
CA ALA A 225 17.73 9.89 -2.63
C ALA A 225 16.62 9.38 -3.56
N GLY A 226 16.54 9.89 -4.79
CA GLY A 226 15.50 9.54 -5.75
C GLY A 226 15.83 8.29 -6.58
N PRO A 227 14.81 7.64 -7.17
CA PRO A 227 15.03 6.71 -8.27
C PRO A 227 15.64 7.45 -9.48
N PRO A 228 16.32 6.76 -10.41
CA PRO A 228 17.07 7.37 -11.51
C PRO A 228 16.29 8.42 -12.30
N GLU A 229 15.00 8.19 -12.55
CA GLU A 229 14.12 9.10 -13.27
C GLU A 229 13.91 10.41 -12.50
N ILE A 230 13.70 10.32 -11.18
CA ILE A 230 13.52 11.50 -10.32
C ILE A 230 14.84 12.25 -10.15
N SER A 231 15.95 11.55 -9.99
CA SER A 231 17.27 12.17 -9.89
C SER A 231 17.59 12.95 -11.18
N SER A 232 17.29 12.37 -12.35
CA SER A 232 17.45 13.06 -13.63
C SER A 232 16.58 14.30 -13.74
N LEU A 233 15.28 14.19 -13.39
CA LEU A 233 14.36 15.33 -13.42
C LEU A 233 14.78 16.45 -12.45
N ALA A 234 15.23 16.10 -11.25
CA ALA A 234 15.72 17.06 -10.25
C ALA A 234 16.99 17.79 -10.74
N ALA A 235 17.93 17.08 -11.37
CA ALA A 235 19.13 17.69 -11.93
C ALA A 235 18.83 18.68 -13.06
N VAL A 236 17.88 18.35 -13.94
CA VAL A 236 17.41 19.24 -15.00
C VAL A 236 16.85 20.54 -14.41
N GLU A 237 15.95 20.45 -13.43
CA GLU A 237 15.38 21.65 -12.81
C GLU A 237 16.43 22.48 -12.07
N LEU A 238 17.36 21.85 -11.34
CA LEU A 238 18.43 22.54 -10.63
C LEU A 238 19.35 23.33 -11.58
N SER A 239 19.66 22.78 -12.76
CA SER A 239 20.49 23.46 -13.76
C SER A 239 19.85 24.70 -14.39
N ARG A 240 18.51 24.77 -14.43
CA ARG A 240 17.77 25.92 -14.96
C ARG A 240 17.74 27.11 -14.02
N GLU A 241 18.03 26.88 -12.74
CA GLU A 241 18.04 27.91 -11.69
C GLU A 241 19.42 28.56 -11.49
N ARG A 242 20.45 28.07 -12.18
CA ARG A 242 21.81 28.65 -12.18
C ARG A 242 21.97 29.63 -13.33
#